data_AF-A0A7K6Z823-F1
#
_entry.id   AF-A0A7K6Z823-F1
#
_cell.length_a   1.000
_cell.length_b   1.000
_cell.length_c   1.000
_cell.angle_alpha   90.00
_cell.angle_beta   90.00
_cell.angle_gamma   90.00
#
_symmetry.space_group_name_H-M   'P 1'
#
loop_
_entity.id
_entity.type
_entity.pdbx_description
1 polymer ?
#
loop_
_entity_poly.entity_id
_entity_poly.type
_entity_poly.pdbx_seq_one_letter_code
_entity_poly.pdbx_strand_id
1 'polypeptide(L)'
;QTMDVGWPDLHAPPLDKVCTICKAMESWLNNDPQHVVVIHCRGGKGRIGVVISSYMHFTNVSASADQALDRFAMKKFFDDKVSALMQPSQRRYVQFLSGLLSGSVKMNATPLFLHYVILHGIPSFDAGGACRPFLKLYQAMQPVYTSGI
;
A
#
# COMPACT_ATOMS: atom_id res chain seq x y z
N GLN A 1 -2.92 22.71 9.04
CA GLN A 1 -4.14 21.92 8.77
C GLN A 1 -3.82 20.45 9.02
N THR A 2 -4.75 19.67 9.59
CA THR A 2 -4.58 18.24 9.84
C THR A 2 -5.56 17.44 8.98
N MET A 3 -5.09 16.36 8.37
CA MET A 3 -5.92 15.42 7.63
C MET A 3 -5.79 14.03 8.27
N ASP A 4 -6.85 13.59 8.94
CA ASP A 4 -6.88 12.28 9.58
C ASP A 4 -7.25 11.19 8.58
N VAL A 5 -6.24 10.40 8.21
CA VAL A 5 -6.35 9.26 7.30
C VAL A 5 -5.73 8.04 7.95
N GLY A 6 -6.45 6.92 7.94
CA GLY A 6 -5.98 5.71 8.63
C GLY A 6 -6.53 4.43 8.04
N TRP A 7 -5.76 3.37 8.26
CA TRP A 7 -6.14 1.98 8.05
C TRP A 7 -5.42 1.12 9.10
N PRO A 8 -5.90 -0.13 9.33
CA PRO A 8 -5.31 -1.02 10.34
C PRO A 8 -3.82 -1.22 10.14
N ASP A 9 -3.10 -1.41 11.26
CA ASP A 9 -1.66 -1.68 11.19
C ASP A 9 -1.39 -3.00 10.45
N LEU A 10 -0.23 -3.11 9.81
CA LEU A 10 0.19 -4.25 8.97
C LEU A 10 -0.69 -4.53 7.73
N HIS A 11 -1.75 -3.75 7.51
CA HIS A 11 -2.60 -3.88 6.32
C HIS A 11 -2.18 -2.92 5.22
N ALA A 12 -2.59 -3.23 4.00
CA ALA A 12 -2.56 -2.30 2.88
C ALA A 12 -3.84 -1.44 2.88
N PRO A 13 -3.73 -0.14 2.57
CA PRO A 13 -4.90 0.72 2.42
C PRO A 13 -5.68 0.43 1.13
N PRO A 14 -6.98 0.78 1.08
CA PRO A 14 -7.70 0.94 -0.18
C PRO A 14 -6.99 1.92 -1.14
N LEU A 15 -7.01 1.64 -2.45
CA LEU A 15 -6.27 2.43 -3.45
C LEU A 15 -6.79 3.87 -3.58
N ASP A 16 -8.10 4.06 -3.52
CA ASP A 16 -8.78 5.36 -3.51
C ASP A 16 -8.31 6.23 -2.33
N LYS A 17 -8.08 5.63 -1.16
CA LYS A 17 -7.54 6.31 0.01
C LYS A 17 -6.13 6.82 -0.25
N VAL A 18 -5.27 6.00 -0.84
CA VAL A 18 -3.90 6.42 -1.19
C VAL A 18 -3.90 7.55 -2.22
N CYS A 19 -4.72 7.44 -3.27
CA CYS A 19 -4.90 8.51 -4.26
C CYS A 19 -5.32 9.84 -3.60
N THR A 20 -6.25 9.78 -2.65
CA THR A 20 -6.73 10.96 -1.93
C THR A 20 -5.60 11.61 -1.13
N ILE A 21 -4.77 10.81 -0.46
CA ILE A 21 -3.61 11.30 0.29
C ILE A 21 -2.60 11.96 -0.65
N CYS A 22 -2.23 11.29 -1.75
CA CYS A 22 -1.27 11.85 -2.71
C CYS A 22 -1.76 13.18 -3.30
N LYS A 23 -3.04 13.28 -3.68
CA LYS A 23 -3.64 14.52 -4.19
C LYS A 23 -3.62 15.65 -3.16
N ALA A 24 -3.94 15.33 -1.90
CA ALA A 24 -3.91 16.33 -0.83
C ALA A 24 -2.50 16.83 -0.55
N MET A 25 -1.51 15.93 -0.51
CA MET A 25 -0.10 16.29 -0.35
C MET A 25 0.38 17.16 -1.51
N GLU A 26 0.10 16.75 -2.76
CA GLU A 26 0.47 17.49 -3.96
C GLU A 26 -0.11 18.89 -3.98
N SER A 27 -1.42 19.01 -3.72
CA SER A 27 -2.09 20.31 -3.69
C SER A 27 -1.53 21.20 -2.58
N TRP A 28 -1.23 20.65 -1.41
CA TRP A 28 -0.66 21.42 -0.30
C TRP A 28 0.73 21.95 -0.63
N LEU A 29 1.61 21.08 -1.14
CA LEU A 29 3.00 21.41 -1.48
C LEU A 29 3.09 22.39 -2.67
N ASN A 30 2.20 22.28 -3.66
CA ASN A 30 2.20 23.19 -4.81
C ASN A 30 1.60 24.57 -4.51
N ASN A 31 0.85 24.72 -3.42
CA ASN A 31 0.25 26.01 -3.06
C ASN A 31 1.27 27.03 -2.54
N ASP A 32 2.37 26.59 -1.90
CA ASP A 32 3.43 27.47 -1.39
C ASP A 32 4.75 26.68 -1.24
N PRO A 33 5.89 27.17 -1.76
CA PRO A 33 7.19 26.50 -1.62
C PRO A 33 7.69 26.35 -0.17
N GLN A 34 7.14 27.10 0.79
CA GLN A 34 7.44 26.97 2.22
C GLN A 34 6.55 25.92 2.93
N HIS A 35 5.53 25.39 2.25
CA HIS A 35 4.68 24.37 2.84
C HIS A 35 5.43 23.06 3.06
N VAL A 36 5.19 22.47 4.22
CA VAL A 36 5.75 21.16 4.62
C VAL A 36 4.62 20.20 4.92
N VAL A 37 4.80 18.93 4.51
CA VAL A 37 3.93 17.83 4.90
C VAL A 37 4.61 17.00 5.98
N VAL A 38 3.92 16.75 7.08
CA VAL A 38 4.37 15.84 8.14
C VAL A 38 3.51 14.59 8.13
N ILE A 39 4.13 13.42 7.95
CA ILE A 39 3.45 12.12 7.95
C ILE A 39 3.72 11.43 9.29
N HIS A 40 2.65 11.04 9.97
CA HIS A 40 2.72 10.34 11.25
C HIS A 40 1.84 9.07 11.22
N CYS A 41 2.33 8.00 11.83
CA CYS A 41 1.50 6.86 12.19
C CYS A 41 1.93 6.30 13.55
N ARG A 42 0.98 5.73 14.30
CA ARG A 42 1.27 4.99 15.52
C ARG A 42 1.88 3.61 15.21
N GLY A 43 2.84 3.12 15.98
CA GLY A 43 3.40 1.77 15.80
C GLY A 43 4.46 1.70 14.70
N GLY A 44 4.37 0.71 13.79
CA GLY A 44 5.38 0.47 12.76
C GLY A 44 5.40 1.49 11.62
N LYS A 45 6.54 1.65 10.94
CA LYS A 45 6.72 2.62 9.83
C LYS A 45 6.20 2.14 8.47
N GLY A 46 5.69 0.92 8.36
CA GLY A 46 5.22 0.37 7.08
C GLY A 46 4.15 1.23 6.40
N ARG A 47 3.25 1.85 7.18
CA ARG A 47 2.21 2.76 6.67
C ARG A 47 2.79 4.06 6.10
N ILE A 48 3.82 4.62 6.74
CA ILE A 48 4.58 5.76 6.20
C ILE A 48 5.22 5.37 4.87
N GLY A 49 5.74 4.15 4.78
CA GLY A 49 6.33 3.60 3.55
C GLY A 49 5.35 3.56 2.38
N VAL A 50 4.10 3.16 2.65
CA VAL A 50 3.03 3.20 1.64
C VAL A 50 2.83 4.63 1.15
N VAL A 51 2.64 5.59 2.04
CA VAL A 51 2.37 6.99 1.65
C VAL A 51 3.53 7.58 0.84
N ILE A 52 4.76 7.46 1.33
CA ILE A 52 5.95 8.02 0.67
C ILE A 52 6.16 7.37 -0.70
N SER A 53 6.13 6.04 -0.78
CA SER A 53 6.38 5.33 -2.04
C SER A 53 5.28 5.61 -3.06
N SER A 54 4.02 5.63 -2.64
CA SER A 54 2.91 6.01 -3.50
C SER A 54 3.02 7.45 -4.00
N TYR A 55 3.43 8.39 -3.14
CA TYR A 55 3.62 9.79 -3.55
C TYR A 55 4.77 9.95 -4.55
N MET A 56 5.89 9.24 -4.38
CA MET A 56 6.96 9.21 -5.39
C MET A 56 6.46 8.74 -6.77
N HIS A 57 5.61 7.71 -6.81
CA HIS A 57 5.02 7.24 -8.07
C HIS A 57 4.01 8.25 -8.64
N PHE A 58 3.26 8.93 -7.77
CA PHE A 58 2.30 9.95 -8.16
C PHE A 58 2.97 11.14 -8.83
N THR A 59 4.04 11.67 -8.24
CA THR A 59 4.76 12.84 -8.77
C THR A 59 5.64 12.52 -9.98
N ASN A 60 6.03 11.27 -10.18
CA ASN A 60 6.74 10.85 -11.39
C ASN A 60 5.89 11.01 -12.66
N VAL A 61 4.56 10.92 -12.56
CA VAL A 61 3.66 11.13 -13.70
C VAL A 61 3.44 12.63 -14.00
N SER A 62 3.59 13.50 -13.00
CA SER A 62 3.40 14.96 -13.11
C SER A 62 4.70 15.76 -13.23
N ALA A 63 5.83 15.08 -13.43
CA ALA A 63 7.17 15.60 -13.21
C ALA A 63 7.70 16.66 -14.21
N SER A 64 8.17 17.81 -13.69
CA SER A 64 9.20 18.65 -14.33
C SER A 64 10.62 18.23 -13.87
N ALA A 65 11.67 18.70 -14.57
CA ALA A 65 13.07 18.39 -14.29
C ALA A 65 13.59 18.97 -12.96
N ASP A 66 12.98 20.05 -12.47
CA ASP A 66 13.47 20.81 -11.30
C ASP A 66 13.33 20.08 -9.96
N GLN A 67 12.56 18.99 -9.91
CA GLN A 67 12.33 18.20 -8.69
C GLN A 67 13.24 16.96 -8.57
N ALA A 68 14.29 16.85 -9.39
CA ALA A 68 15.15 15.65 -9.43
C ALA A 68 15.84 15.36 -8.08
N LEU A 69 16.34 16.40 -7.40
CA LEU A 69 16.99 16.27 -6.09
C LEU A 69 16.03 15.80 -5.01
N ASP A 70 14.81 16.35 -4.99
CA ASP A 70 13.78 15.96 -4.03
C ASP A 70 13.37 14.50 -4.21
N ARG A 71 13.22 14.05 -5.47
CA ARG A 71 12.95 12.64 -5.77
C ARG A 71 14.08 11.74 -5.31
N PHE A 72 15.34 12.14 -5.52
CA PHE A 72 16.49 11.38 -5.05
C PHE A 72 16.51 11.27 -3.53
N ALA A 73 16.34 12.39 -2.81
CA ALA A 73 16.30 12.42 -1.36
C ALA A 73 15.16 11.55 -0.81
N MET A 74 13.97 11.65 -1.40
CA MET A 74 12.80 10.85 -1.02
C MET A 74 13.01 9.36 -1.27
N LYS A 75 13.59 8.99 -2.43
CA LYS A 75 13.94 7.59 -2.76
C LYS A 75 14.97 7.04 -1.78
N LYS A 76 16.03 7.79 -1.48
CA LYS A 76 17.06 7.39 -0.53
C LYS A 76 16.48 7.17 0.87
N PHE A 77 15.64 8.09 1.35
CA PHE A 77 14.96 7.91 2.63
C PHE A 77 14.09 6.65 2.64
N PHE A 78 13.32 6.43 1.57
CA PHE A 78 12.49 5.24 1.42
C PHE A 78 13.33 3.96 1.54
N ASP A 79 14.42 3.85 0.78
CA ASP A 79 15.30 2.68 0.79
C ASP A 79 15.94 2.45 2.16
N ASP A 80 16.53 3.51 2.73
CA ASP A 80 17.34 3.41 3.95
C ASP A 80 16.48 3.19 5.21
N LYS A 81 15.25 3.72 5.25
CA LYS A 81 14.47 3.84 6.50
C LYS A 81 13.16 3.07 6.51
N VAL A 82 12.56 2.75 5.35
CA VAL A 82 11.17 2.29 5.32
C VAL A 82 10.93 1.04 4.48
N SER A 83 11.67 0.84 3.38
CA SER A 83 11.47 -0.25 2.43
C SER A 83 11.43 -1.62 3.11
N ALA A 84 12.38 -1.90 4.02
CA ALA A 84 12.46 -3.16 4.76
C ALA A 84 11.33 -3.39 5.76
N LEU A 85 10.62 -2.33 6.16
CA LEU A 85 9.57 -2.37 7.19
C LEU A 85 8.16 -2.59 6.62
N MET A 86 8.03 -2.58 5.29
CA MET A 86 6.75 -2.76 4.62
C MET A 86 6.35 -4.22 4.51
N GLN A 87 5.07 -4.48 4.72
CA GLN A 87 4.48 -5.80 4.47
C GLN A 87 4.41 -6.11 2.97
N PRO A 88 4.50 -7.38 2.55
CA PRO A 88 4.34 -7.76 1.14
C PRO A 88 3.03 -7.26 0.53
N SER A 89 1.93 -7.28 1.29
CA SER A 89 0.63 -6.74 0.88
C SER A 89 0.68 -5.22 0.63
N GLN A 90 1.39 -4.46 1.48
CA GLN A 90 1.58 -3.03 1.33
C GLN A 90 2.36 -2.70 0.05
N ARG A 91 3.48 -3.40 -0.21
CA ARG A 91 4.26 -3.23 -1.45
C ARG A 91 3.42 -3.52 -2.70
N ARG A 92 2.61 -4.59 -2.67
CA ARG A 92 1.70 -4.95 -3.77
C ARG A 92 0.72 -3.82 -4.09
N TYR A 93 0.14 -3.17 -3.08
CA TYR A 93 -0.81 -2.08 -3.29
C TYR A 93 -0.14 -0.82 -3.86
N VAL A 94 1.09 -0.52 -3.44
CA VAL A 94 1.89 0.55 -4.07
C VAL A 94 2.13 0.24 -5.55
N GLN A 95 2.47 -1.00 -5.89
CA GLN A 95 2.64 -1.42 -7.29
C GLN A 95 1.35 -1.32 -8.10
N PHE A 96 0.20 -1.71 -7.52
CA PHE A 96 -1.09 -1.53 -8.18
C PHE A 96 -1.38 -0.06 -8.45
N LEU A 97 -1.15 0.82 -7.48
CA LEU A 97 -1.30 2.26 -7.71
C LEU A 97 -0.36 2.75 -8.82
N SER A 98 0.92 2.39 -8.77
CA SER A 98 1.88 2.78 -9.80
C SER A 98 1.44 2.30 -11.19
N GLY A 99 0.92 1.09 -11.30
CA GLY A 99 0.43 0.54 -12.56
C GLY A 99 -0.85 1.22 -13.05
N LEU A 100 -1.74 1.63 -12.14
CA LEU A 100 -2.92 2.42 -12.48
C LEU A 100 -2.53 3.82 -12.98
N LEU A 101 -1.56 4.46 -12.32
CA LEU A 101 -1.08 5.80 -12.69
C LEU A 101 -0.35 5.81 -14.03
N SER A 102 0.43 4.76 -14.34
CA SER A 102 1.11 4.63 -15.63
C SER A 102 0.22 4.07 -16.75
N GLY A 103 -0.99 3.60 -16.42
CA GLY A 103 -1.91 2.93 -17.35
C GLY A 103 -1.52 1.49 -17.70
N SER A 104 -0.48 0.91 -17.08
CA SER A 104 -0.10 -0.49 -17.31
C SER A 104 -1.04 -1.50 -16.63
N VAL A 105 -1.81 -1.06 -15.65
CA VAL A 105 -2.86 -1.84 -14.97
C VAL A 105 -4.20 -1.13 -15.17
N LYS A 106 -5.26 -1.92 -15.38
CA LYS A 106 -6.64 -1.43 -15.43
C LYS A 106 -7.46 -2.08 -14.31
N MET A 107 -8.36 -1.32 -13.70
CA MET A 107 -9.27 -1.86 -12.70
C MET A 107 -10.27 -2.80 -13.37
N ASN A 108 -10.46 -3.98 -12.79
CA ASN A 108 -11.57 -4.83 -13.18
C ASN A 108 -12.83 -4.39 -12.45
N ALA A 109 -13.88 -4.04 -13.20
CA ALA A 109 -15.19 -3.69 -12.66
C ALA A 109 -16.16 -4.89 -12.61
N THR A 110 -15.80 -6.03 -13.23
CA THR A 110 -16.66 -7.21 -13.23
C THR A 110 -16.52 -8.00 -11.92
N PRO A 111 -17.62 -8.54 -11.38
CA PRO A 111 -17.54 -9.48 -10.26
C PRO A 111 -16.67 -10.69 -10.60
N LEU A 112 -15.90 -11.16 -9.62
CA LEU A 112 -15.09 -12.37 -9.72
C LEU A 112 -15.59 -13.41 -8.72
N PHE A 113 -15.57 -14.67 -9.14
CA PHE A 113 -15.95 -15.81 -8.31
C PHE A 113 -14.68 -16.59 -7.92
N LEU A 114 -14.47 -16.76 -6.61
CA LEU A 114 -13.40 -17.62 -6.11
C LEU A 114 -13.94 -19.05 -5.98
N HIS A 115 -13.58 -19.92 -6.92
CA HIS A 115 -14.07 -21.31 -6.93
C HIS A 115 -13.24 -22.23 -6.03
N TYR A 116 -11.92 -22.13 -6.08
CA TYR A 116 -11.02 -22.97 -5.31
C TYR A 116 -9.70 -22.24 -5.03
N VAL A 117 -9.01 -22.68 -3.97
CA VAL A 117 -7.65 -22.24 -3.62
C VAL A 117 -6.78 -23.49 -3.60
N ILE A 118 -5.71 -23.49 -4.39
CA ILE A 118 -4.73 -24.58 -4.41
C ILE A 118 -3.53 -24.15 -3.57
N LEU A 119 -3.21 -24.90 -2.52
CA LEU A 119 -2.01 -24.71 -1.72
C LEU A 119 -0.93 -25.67 -2.20
N HIS A 120 0.18 -25.14 -2.71
CA HIS A 120 1.34 -25.95 -3.10
C HIS A 120 2.25 -26.17 -1.89
N GLY A 121 2.45 -27.45 -1.54
CA GLY A 121 3.21 -27.84 -0.35
C GLY A 121 2.37 -27.74 0.93
N ILE A 122 2.64 -28.63 1.88
CA ILE A 122 1.99 -28.61 3.20
C ILE A 122 2.99 -28.01 4.19
N PRO A 123 2.71 -26.83 4.77
CA PRO A 123 3.60 -26.27 5.77
C PRO A 123 3.57 -27.13 7.04
N SER A 124 4.75 -27.34 7.63
CA SER A 124 4.88 -28.04 8.91
C SER A 124 4.61 -27.04 10.05
N PHE A 125 3.39 -27.04 10.57
CA PHE A 125 2.97 -26.09 11.62
C PHE A 125 3.03 -26.67 13.05
N ASP A 126 3.11 -27.99 13.20
CA ASP A 126 3.23 -28.65 14.50
C ASP A 126 4.45 -29.59 14.56
N ALA A 127 4.80 -30.03 15.77
CA ALA A 127 5.92 -30.95 16.01
C ALA A 127 5.73 -32.33 15.35
N GLY A 128 4.52 -32.65 14.88
CA GLY A 128 4.17 -33.90 14.20
C GLY A 128 4.09 -33.79 12.67
N GLY A 129 4.35 -32.61 12.09
CA GLY A 129 4.26 -32.38 10.65
C GLY A 129 2.84 -32.30 10.08
N ALA A 130 1.80 -32.19 10.92
CA ALA A 130 0.42 -32.07 10.46
C ALA A 130 0.03 -30.60 10.19
N CYS A 131 -0.87 -30.41 9.22
CA CYS A 131 -1.45 -29.12 8.87
C CYS A 131 -2.96 -29.29 8.68
N ARG A 132 -3.76 -28.51 9.39
CA ARG A 132 -5.23 -28.44 9.24
C ARG A 132 -5.61 -27.03 8.79
N PRO A 133 -5.49 -26.74 7.49
CA PRO A 133 -5.71 -25.39 7.00
C PRO A 133 -7.20 -25.08 6.98
N PHE A 134 -7.56 -23.87 7.41
CA PHE A 134 -8.86 -23.28 7.12
C PHE A 134 -8.65 -21.94 6.43
N LEU A 135 -9.62 -21.54 5.62
CA LEU A 135 -9.59 -20.28 4.87
C LEU A 135 -10.67 -19.36 5.39
N LYS A 136 -10.32 -18.09 5.60
CA LYS A 136 -11.28 -17.02 5.90
C LYS A 136 -11.09 -15.87 4.94
N LEU A 137 -12.15 -15.50 4.23
CA LEU A 137 -12.15 -14.42 3.26
C LEU A 137 -12.79 -13.19 3.87
N TYR A 138 -12.15 -12.04 3.64
CA TYR A 138 -12.62 -10.75 4.11
C TYR A 138 -12.81 -9.80 2.92
N GLN A 139 -13.90 -9.04 2.96
CA GLN A 139 -14.15 -7.90 2.08
C GLN A 139 -14.38 -6.66 2.95
N ALA A 140 -13.62 -5.59 2.72
CA ALA A 140 -13.70 -4.37 3.53
C ALA A 140 -13.63 -4.65 5.06
N MET A 141 -12.72 -5.54 5.47
CA MET A 141 -12.55 -6.00 6.86
C MET A 141 -13.73 -6.79 7.45
N GLN A 142 -14.77 -7.09 6.66
CA GLN A 142 -15.88 -7.95 7.07
C GLN A 142 -15.68 -9.38 6.55
N PRO A 143 -15.85 -10.41 7.40
CA PRO A 143 -15.74 -11.78 6.95
C PRO A 143 -16.92 -12.14 6.04
N VAL A 144 -16.63 -12.61 4.84
CA VAL A 144 -17.65 -13.01 3.84
C VAL A 144 -17.73 -14.52 3.64
N TYR A 145 -16.69 -15.25 4.05
CA TYR A 145 -16.64 -16.71 3.97
C TYR A 145 -15.64 -17.26 4.97
N THR A 146 -15.95 -18.43 5.55
CA THR A 146 -15.03 -19.25 6.35
C THR A 146 -15.21 -20.69 5.92
N SER A 147 -14.13 -21.40 5.58
CA SER A 147 -14.19 -22.83 5.28
C SER A 147 -14.48 -23.65 6.54
N GLY A 148 -14.90 -24.90 6.36
CA GLY A 148 -14.86 -25.89 7.45
C GLY A 148 -13.43 -26.12 7.97
N ILE A 149 -13.36 -26.74 9.15
CA ILE A 149 -12.12 -27.21 9.82
C ILE A 149 -12.04 -28.73 9.66
#